data_AF-A0A939YHX6-F1
#
_entry.id   AF-A0A939YHX6-F1
#
_cell.length_a   1.000
_cell.length_b   1.000
_cell.length_c   1.000
_cell.angle_alpha   90.00
_cell.angle_beta   90.00
_cell.angle_gamma   90.00
#
_symmetry.space_group_name_H-M   'P 1'
#
loop_
_entity.id
_entity.type
_entity.pdbx_description
1 polymer ?
#
loop_
_entity_poly.entity_id
_entity_poly.type
_entity_poly.pdbx_seq_one_letter_code
_entity_poly.pdbx_strand_id
1 'polypeptide(L)'
;YGTDIEALEEKIPDMMQKIFEKHPDVMKSAPVYLGVQELAESSVVLRFVVNVDEKDIYSGARILNHDLLLGFRQAGVECPFPQLDVHKID
;
A
#
# COMPACT_ATOMS: atom_id res chain seq x y z
N TYR A 1 -11.86 3.87 7.91
CA TYR A 1 -11.07 4.95 8.55
C TYR A 1 -10.41 4.58 9.89
N GLY A 2 -10.48 3.33 10.38
CA GLY A 2 -10.00 2.99 11.73
C GLY A 2 -8.49 2.75 11.89
N THR A 3 -7.69 2.88 10.84
CA THR A 3 -6.24 2.67 10.89
C THR A 3 -5.54 3.92 11.41
N ASP A 4 -4.63 3.74 12.38
CA ASP A 4 -3.68 4.78 12.77
C ASP A 4 -2.67 5.01 11.62
N ILE A 5 -2.87 6.10 10.88
CA ILE A 5 -2.05 6.42 9.71
C ILE A 5 -0.64 6.82 10.13
N GLU A 6 -0.46 7.56 11.23
CA GLU A 6 0.86 7.99 11.67
C GLU A 6 1.73 6.79 12.02
N ALA A 7 1.20 5.84 12.80
CA ALA A 7 1.89 4.60 13.15
C ALA A 7 2.17 3.70 11.93
N LEU A 8 1.35 3.78 10.88
CA LEU A 8 1.61 3.09 9.62
C LEU A 8 2.74 3.77 8.85
N GLU A 9 2.70 5.09 8.73
CA GLU A 9 3.67 5.89 7.98
C GLU A 9 5.09 5.74 8.55
N GLU A 10 5.24 5.59 9.87
CA GLU A 10 6.54 5.29 10.50
C GLU A 10 7.17 3.97 10.01
N LYS A 11 6.35 2.98 9.61
CA LYS A 11 6.81 1.67 9.14
C LYS A 11 7.08 1.63 7.63
N ILE A 12 6.59 2.61 6.88
CA ILE A 12 6.70 2.64 5.42
C ILE A 12 8.15 2.63 4.93
N PRO A 13 9.08 3.47 5.45
CA PRO A 13 10.46 3.52 4.93
C PRO A 13 11.16 2.15 4.96
N ASP A 14 11.11 1.46 6.10
CA ASP A 14 11.67 0.13 6.27
C ASP A 14 11.01 -0.91 5.37
N MET A 15 9.69 -0.81 5.20
CA MET A 15 8.95 -1.71 4.31
C MET A 15 9.35 -1.49 2.85
N MET A 16 9.48 -0.25 2.38
CA MET A 16 9.88 0.05 1.00
C MET A 16 11.28 -0.45 0.71
N GLN A 17 12.20 -0.28 1.65
CA GLN A 17 13.56 -0.80 1.54
C GLN A 17 13.58 -2.32 1.40
N LYS A 18 12.82 -3.03 2.25
CA LYS A 18 12.69 -4.50 2.18
C LYS A 18 12.08 -5.00 0.87
N ILE A 19 11.12 -4.27 0.30
CA ILE A 19 10.53 -4.62 -1.00
C ILE A 19 11.57 -4.52 -2.11
N PHE A 20 12.37 -3.44 -2.12
CA PHE A 20 13.44 -3.27 -3.11
C PHE A 20 14.52 -4.34 -2.98
N GLU A 21 14.94 -4.69 -1.76
CA GLU A 21 15.92 -5.75 -1.51
C GLU A 21 15.46 -7.12 -2.00
N LYS A 22 14.15 -7.40 -2.01
CA LYS A 22 13.59 -8.64 -2.57
C LYS A 22 13.50 -8.64 -4.09
N HIS A 23 13.38 -7.46 -4.71
CA HIS A 23 13.12 -7.29 -6.15
C HIS A 23 14.08 -6.30 -6.84
N PRO A 24 15.41 -6.42 -6.63
CA PRO A 24 16.39 -5.50 -7.22
C PRO A 24 16.51 -5.66 -8.75
N ASP A 25 15.99 -6.76 -9.30
CA ASP A 25 15.93 -7.07 -10.72
C ASP A 25 14.80 -6.34 -11.45
N VAL A 26 13.77 -5.88 -10.73
CA VAL A 26 12.57 -5.23 -11.30
C VAL A 26 12.54 -3.74 -10.96
N MET A 27 12.89 -3.38 -9.72
CA MET A 27 12.80 -2.01 -9.22
C MET A 27 14.16 -1.31 -9.27
N LYS A 28 14.21 -0.06 -9.73
CA LYS A 28 15.45 0.74 -9.82
C LYS A 28 15.85 1.40 -8.49
N SER A 29 14.93 1.45 -7.54
CA SER A 29 15.12 2.02 -6.20
C SER A 29 14.05 1.48 -5.26
N ALA A 30 14.18 1.77 -3.95
CA ALA A 30 13.07 1.68 -3.02
C ALA A 30 11.82 2.40 -3.58
N PRO A 31 10.62 1.80 -3.51
CA PRO A 31 9.40 2.52 -3.82
C PRO A 31 9.22 3.71 -2.87
N VAL A 32 8.60 4.77 -3.38
CA VAL A 32 8.40 6.02 -2.67
C VAL A 32 6.92 6.16 -2.34
N TYR A 33 6.62 6.37 -1.07
CA TYR A 33 5.30 6.78 -0.62
C TYR A 33 5.12 8.29 -0.85
N LEU A 34 4.05 8.66 -1.56
CA LEU A 34 3.74 10.05 -1.91
C LEU A 34 2.64 10.66 -1.03
N GLY A 35 2.15 9.93 -0.02
CA GLY A 35 1.10 10.40 0.88
C GLY A 35 -0.28 9.84 0.58
N VAL A 36 -1.27 10.43 1.27
CA VAL A 36 -2.69 10.21 1.03
C VAL A 36 -3.09 10.85 -0.30
N GLN A 37 -3.58 10.03 -1.21
CA GLN A 37 -4.05 10.42 -2.54
C GLN A 37 -5.51 10.87 -2.52
N GLU A 38 -6.36 10.15 -1.80
CA GLU A 38 -7.81 10.34 -1.80
C GLU A 38 -8.42 9.82 -0.50
N LEU A 39 -9.47 10.48 -0.03
CA LEU A 39 -10.36 10.02 1.03
C LEU A 39 -11.62 9.47 0.35
N ALA A 40 -11.67 8.16 0.13
CA ALA A 40 -12.79 7.49 -0.51
C ALA A 40 -13.92 7.24 0.51
N GLU A 41 -15.09 6.78 0.06
CA GLU A 41 -16.30 6.67 0.89
C GLU A 41 -16.08 5.95 2.24
N SER A 42 -15.27 4.88 2.26
CA SER A 42 -14.97 4.11 3.48
C SER A 42 -13.48 3.78 3.67
N SER A 43 -12.60 4.41 2.88
CA SER A 43 -11.16 4.10 2.87
C SER A 43 -10.29 5.31 2.61
N VAL A 44 -9.00 5.17 2.94
CA VAL A 44 -7.97 6.15 2.58
C VAL A 44 -7.10 5.51 1.51
N VAL A 45 -6.94 6.19 0.38
CA VAL A 45 -6.13 5.72 -0.74
C VAL A 45 -4.73 6.30 -0.58
N LEU A 46 -3.73 5.43 -0.53
CA LEU A 46 -2.32 5.78 -0.42
C LEU A 46 -1.64 5.66 -1.80
N ARG A 47 -0.69 6.54 -2.11
CA ARG A 47 0.06 6.48 -3.37
C ARG A 47 1.50 6.04 -3.16
N PHE A 48 1.91 5.03 -3.92
CA PHE A 48 3.28 4.54 -4.00
C PHE A 48 3.76 4.56 -5.45
N VAL A 49 5.04 4.88 -5.66
CA VAL A 49 5.65 4.91 -7.00
C VAL A 49 7.04 4.28 -6.96
N VAL A 50 7.45 3.64 -8.06
CA VAL A 50 8.82 3.16 -8.24
C VAL A 50 9.17 3.17 -9.72
N ASN A 51 10.42 3.49 -10.03
CA ASN A 51 10.92 3.42 -11.40
C ASN A 51 11.29 1.96 -11.72
N VAL A 52 10.87 1.50 -12.89
CA VAL A 52 11.18 0.17 -13.44
C VAL A 52 11.66 0.32 -14.89
N ASP A 53 12.08 -0.77 -15.52
CA ASP A 53 12.23 -0.78 -16.98
C ASP A 53 10.86 -0.89 -17.67
N GLU A 54 10.75 -0.38 -18.89
CA GLU A 54 9.47 -0.32 -19.63
C GLU A 54 8.82 -1.72 -19.78
N LYS A 55 9.65 -2.74 -20.03
CA LYS A 55 9.23 -4.14 -20.13
C LYS A 55 8.58 -4.66 -18.84
N ASP A 56 8.88 -4.04 -17.70
CA ASP A 56 8.50 -4.48 -16.36
C ASP A 56 7.38 -3.65 -15.73
N ILE A 57 6.79 -2.68 -16.44
CA ILE A 57 5.73 -1.81 -15.89
C ILE A 57 4.57 -2.63 -15.28
N TYR A 58 4.13 -3.68 -15.98
CA TYR A 58 3.00 -4.50 -15.52
C TYR A 58 3.38 -5.55 -14.48
N SER A 59 4.59 -6.13 -14.55
CA SER A 59 5.08 -7.09 -13.55
C SER A 59 5.42 -6.35 -12.25
N GLY A 60 6.14 -5.23 -12.35
CA GLY A 60 6.51 -4.37 -11.23
C GLY A 60 5.31 -3.86 -10.45
N ALA A 61 4.24 -3.41 -11.13
CA ALA A 61 3.01 -3.00 -10.45
C ALA A 61 2.38 -4.15 -9.63
N ARG A 62 2.34 -5.37 -10.19
CA ARG A 62 1.77 -6.54 -9.49
C ARG A 62 2.61 -6.96 -8.30
N ILE A 63 3.93 -7.00 -8.47
CA ILE A 63 4.90 -7.32 -7.42
C ILE A 63 4.77 -6.32 -6.27
N LEU A 64 4.81 -5.01 -6.58
CA LEU A 64 4.67 -3.96 -5.59
C LEU A 64 3.35 -4.07 -4.82
N ASN A 65 2.23 -4.27 -5.52
CA ASN A 65 0.92 -4.41 -4.87
C ASN A 65 0.83 -5.64 -3.96
N HIS A 66 1.39 -6.77 -4.39
CA HIS A 66 1.43 -7.99 -3.59
C HIS A 66 2.23 -7.79 -2.30
N ASP A 67 3.42 -7.19 -2.42
CA ASP A 67 4.30 -7.00 -1.28
C ASP A 67 3.81 -5.93 -0.31
N LEU A 68 3.19 -4.86 -0.81
CA LEU A 68 2.45 -3.89 0.01
C LEU A 68 1.34 -4.58 0.80
N LEU A 69 0.54 -5.43 0.16
CA LEU A 69 -0.53 -6.17 0.83
C LEU A 69 0.02 -7.04 1.97
N LEU A 70 1.10 -7.78 1.73
CA LEU A 70 1.72 -8.61 2.76
C LEU A 70 2.34 -7.76 3.89
N GLY A 71 3.00 -6.66 3.54
CA GLY A 71 3.59 -5.73 4.50
C GLY A 71 2.54 -5.08 5.39
N PHE A 72 1.42 -4.63 4.82
CA PHE A 72 0.30 -4.06 5.57
C PHE A 72 -0.34 -5.08 6.51
N ARG A 73 -0.56 -6.33 6.07
CA ARG A 73 -1.06 -7.40 6.94
C ARG A 73 -0.14 -7.67 8.12
N GLN A 74 1.17 -7.71 7.89
CA GLN A 74 2.16 -7.87 8.96
C GLN A 74 2.19 -6.67 9.92
N ALA A 75 1.90 -5.47 9.41
CA ALA A 75 1.81 -4.25 10.21
C ALA A 75 0.49 -4.14 11.01
N GLY A 76 -0.45 -5.07 10.83
CA GLY A 76 -1.78 -5.04 11.47
C GLY A 76 -2.80 -4.15 10.76
N VAL A 77 -2.51 -3.73 9.52
CA VAL A 77 -3.43 -2.93 8.71
C VAL A 77 -4.29 -3.85 7.86
N GLU A 78 -5.60 -3.80 8.10
CA GLU A 78 -6.56 -4.52 7.27
C GLU A 78 -6.85 -3.74 5.99
N CYS A 79 -6.94 -4.45 4.85
CA CYS A 79 -7.49 -3.85 3.65
C CYS A 79 -9.00 -3.60 3.85
N PRO A 80 -9.50 -2.42 3.50
CA PRO A 80 -10.90 -2.08 3.70
C PRO A 80 -11.78 -3.02 2.87
N PHE A 81 -12.74 -3.66 3.53
CA PHE A 81 -13.87 -4.31 2.89
C PHE A 81 -15.01 -3.30 2.74
N PRO A 82 -15.91 -3.44 1.73
CA PRO A 82 -17.10 -2.61 1.64
C PRO A 82 -17.89 -2.66 2.95
N GLN A 83 -18.05 -1.50 3.58
CA GLN A 83 -18.86 -1.37 4.80
C GLN A 83 -20.33 -1.21 4.38
N LEU A 84 -21.23 -1.94 5.03
CA LEU A 84 -22.66 -1.86 4.78
C LEU A 84 -23.36 -1.44 6.07
N ASP A 85 -23.80 -0.19 6.13
CA ASP A 85 -24.55 0.34 7.26
C ASP A 85 -26.02 -0.08 7.16
N VAL A 86 -26.47 -0.94 8.09
CA VAL A 86 -27.87 -1.35 8.18
C VAL A 86 -28.58 -0.50 9.23
N HIS A 87 -29.40 0.46 8.78
CA HIS A 87 -30.33 1.15 9.66
C HIS A 87 -31.57 0.26 9.89
N LYS A 88 -31.72 -0.28 11.11
CA LYS A 88 -32.99 -0.90 11.52
C LYS A 88 -33.95 0.21 11.96
N ILE A 89 -35.13 0.23 11.35
CA ILE A 89 -36.26 1.03 11.82
C ILE A 89 -37.05 0.12 12.75
N ASP A 90 -37.10 0.46 14.04
CA ASP A 90 -38.01 -0.16 15.03
C ASP A 90 -39.42 0.42 14.89
#